data_AF-A0A9N8PEX7-F1
#
_entry.id   AF-A0A9N8PEX7-F1
#
_cell.length_a   1.000
_cell.length_b   1.000
_cell.length_c   1.000
_cell.angle_alpha   90.00
_cell.angle_beta   90.00
_cell.angle_gamma   90.00
#
_symmetry.space_group_name_H-M   'P 1'
#
loop_
_entity.id
_entity.type
_entity.pdbx_description
1 polymer ?
#
loop_
_entity_poly.entity_id
_entity_poly.type
_entity_poly.pdbx_seq_one_letter_code
_entity_poly.pdbx_strand_id
1 'polypeptide(L)' 'MLSWVSNVKVLHFCPQIFDDNDDDKFKTFSKAISHLSLEELSLQDVFTRQETMVNLLEKLGPTLRRLTMLCSITGS' A
#
# COMPACT_ATOMS: atom_id res chain seq x y z
N MET A 1 0.88 -6.82 -20.03
CA MET A 1 1.45 -7.37 -18.78
C MET A 1 2.58 -6.44 -18.36
N LEU A 2 2.35 -5.52 -17.42
CA LEU A 2 3.39 -4.62 -16.93
C LEU A 2 4.32 -5.45 -16.03
N SER A 3 5.50 -5.81 -16.53
CA SER A 3 6.54 -6.44 -15.70
C SER A 3 7.10 -5.37 -14.76
N TRP A 4 6.62 -5.35 -13.52
CA TRP A 4 7.20 -4.50 -12.51
C TRP A 4 8.67 -4.88 -12.33
N VAL A 5 9.52 -3.87 -12.30
CA VAL A 5 10.97 -4.01 -12.14
C VAL A 5 11.21 -4.77 -10.82
N SER A 6 11.84 -5.93 -10.86
CA SER A 6 12.03 -6.83 -9.70
C SER A 6 12.83 -6.23 -8.54
N ASN A 7 13.28 -4.98 -8.67
CA ASN A 7 14.24 -4.32 -7.79
C ASN A 7 13.69 -3.03 -7.18
N VAL A 8 12.37 -2.79 -7.24
CA VAL A 8 11.76 -1.64 -6.56
C VAL A 8 11.91 -1.84 -5.06
N LYS A 9 12.68 -0.95 -4.43
CA LYS A 9 12.88 -0.90 -2.96
C LYS A 9 12.09 0.21 -2.29
N VAL A 10 11.78 1.26 -3.04
CA VAL A 10 11.13 2.47 -2.54
C VAL A 10 9.88 2.69 -3.37
N LEU A 11 8.74 2.85 -2.70
CA LEU A 11 7.47 3.12 -3.35
C LEU A 11 6.76 4.28 -2.67
N HIS A 12 6.43 5.30 -3.45
CA HIS A 12 5.56 6.40 -3.04
C HIS A 12 4.24 6.29 -3.79
N PHE A 13 3.15 6.24 -3.06
CA PHE A 13 1.81 6.12 -3.59
C PHE A 13 0.94 7.25 -3.06
N CYS A 14 0.48 8.09 -3.99
CA CYS A 14 -0.41 9.22 -3.77
C CYS A 14 -1.48 9.15 -4.87
N PRO A 15 -2.66 8.59 -4.56
CA PRO A 15 -3.75 8.49 -5.51
C PRO A 15 -4.35 9.88 -5.68
N GLN A 16 -4.22 10.46 -6.87
CA GLN A 16 -4.71 11.83 -7.11
C GLN A 16 -6.25 11.93 -7.10
N ILE A 17 -6.97 10.80 -7.23
CA ILE A 17 -8.44 10.75 -7.25
C ILE A 17 -8.89 9.36 -6.76
N PHE A 18 -8.90 9.13 -5.44
CA PHE A 18 -9.85 8.15 -4.89
C PHE A 18 -11.10 8.91 -4.47
N ASP A 19 -12.24 8.50 -5.03
CA ASP A 19 -13.51 8.78 -4.38
C ASP A 19 -13.44 8.15 -2.98
N ASP A 20 -13.86 8.87 -1.94
CA ASP A 20 -13.55 8.66 -0.50
C ASP A 20 -13.93 7.30 0.11
N ASN A 21 -14.22 6.27 -0.69
CA ASN A 21 -14.75 4.98 -0.24
C ASN A 21 -14.18 3.74 -0.95
N ASP A 22 -13.15 3.86 -1.79
CA ASP A 22 -12.74 2.72 -2.63
C ASP A 22 -11.65 1.82 -2.01
N ASP A 23 -12.00 1.13 -0.92
CA ASP A 23 -11.13 0.11 -0.32
C ASP A 23 -10.73 -0.99 -1.32
N ASP A 24 -11.57 -1.29 -2.31
CA ASP A 24 -11.31 -2.30 -3.34
C ASP A 24 -10.14 -1.91 -4.25
N LYS A 25 -10.00 -0.61 -4.59
CA LYS A 25 -8.83 -0.11 -5.30
C LYS A 25 -7.56 -0.24 -4.46
N PHE A 26 -7.60 0.12 -3.18
CA PHE A 26 -6.44 -0.05 -2.30
C PHE A 26 -6.08 -1.53 -2.11
N LYS A 27 -7.07 -2.41 -2.01
CA LYS A 27 -6.87 -3.86 -1.94
C LYS A 27 -6.21 -4.42 -3.20
N THR A 28 -6.58 -3.90 -4.36
CA THR A 28 -5.97 -4.27 -5.64
C THR A 28 -4.50 -3.81 -5.70
N PHE A 29 -4.23 -2.56 -5.29
CA PHE A 29 -2.87 -2.04 -5.16
C PHE A 29 -2.03 -2.87 -4.16
N SER A 30 -2.57 -3.14 -2.98
CA SER A 30 -1.94 -3.96 -1.93
C SER A 30 -1.49 -5.31 -2.47
N LYS A 31 -2.35 -6.02 -3.21
CA LYS A 31 -1.99 -7.28 -3.89
C LYS A 31 -0.87 -7.11 -4.92
N ALA A 32 -0.91 -6.01 -5.67
CA ALA A 32 0.11 -5.74 -6.70
C ALA A 32 1.49 -5.48 -6.10
N ILE A 33 1.59 -4.94 -4.89
CA ILE A 33 2.89 -4.62 -4.28
C ILE A 33 3.34 -5.63 -3.23
N SER A 34 2.45 -6.52 -2.76
CA SER A 34 2.76 -7.43 -1.65
C SER A 34 3.82 -8.48 -1.94
N HIS A 35 4.24 -8.63 -3.19
CA HIS A 35 5.32 -9.54 -3.60
C HIS A 35 6.67 -8.83 -3.74
N LEU A 36 6.71 -7.50 -3.59
CA LEU A 36 7.93 -6.70 -3.68
C LEU A 36 8.65 -6.71 -2.33
N SER A 37 9.98 -6.75 -2.39
CA SER A 37 10.85 -6.59 -1.20
C SER A 37 11.09 -5.10 -0.92
N LEU A 38 10.02 -4.36 -0.64
CA LEU A 38 10.12 -2.93 -0.35
C LEU A 38 10.86 -2.69 0.96
N GLU A 39 11.81 -1.77 0.92
CA GLU A 39 12.48 -1.21 2.11
C GLU A 39 11.79 0.07 2.57
N GLU A 40 11.18 0.85 1.67
CA GLU A 40 10.45 2.07 2.01
C GLU A 40 9.09 2.15 1.30
N LEU A 41 8.05 2.47 2.06
CA LEU A 41 6.69 2.69 1.57
C LEU A 41 6.15 4.02 2.11
N SER A 42 5.70 4.88 1.21
CA SER A 42 4.97 6.10 1.54
C SER A 42 3.57 6.02 0.94
N LEU A 43 2.56 6.09 1.80
CA LEU A 43 1.15 6.15 1.44
C LEU A 43 0.63 7.54 1.81
N GLN A 44 0.10 8.26 0.83
CA GLN A 44 -0.51 9.58 1.02
C GLN A 44 -1.91 9.56 0.46
N ASP A 45 -2.86 10.21 1.13
CA ASP A 45 -4.26 10.33 0.73
C ASP A 45 -4.95 8.99 0.42
N VAL A 46 -4.60 7.95 1.19
CA VAL A 46 -5.21 6.61 1.07
C VAL A 46 -6.37 6.47 2.04
N PHE A 47 -7.53 6.08 1.52
CA PHE A 47 -8.66 5.59 2.32
C PHE A 47 -8.73 4.06 2.25
N THR A 48 -8.78 3.38 3.40
CA THR A 48 -8.88 1.92 3.45
C THR A 48 -9.41 1.40 4.79
N ARG A 49 -9.86 0.15 4.82
CA ARG A 49 -10.20 -0.58 6.03
C ARG A 49 -8.96 -1.05 6.78
N GLN A 50 -9.07 -1.12 8.11
CA GLN A 50 -8.01 -1.64 8.97
C GLN A 50 -7.52 -3.02 8.53
N GLU A 51 -8.42 -3.93 8.19
CA GLU A 51 -8.09 -5.30 7.74
C GLU A 51 -7.19 -5.32 6.49
N THR A 52 -7.45 -4.43 5.53
CA THR A 52 -6.72 -4.35 4.27
C THR A 52 -5.31 -3.79 4.51
N MET A 53 -5.19 -2.78 5.38
CA MET A 53 -3.90 -2.22 5.78
C MET A 53 -3.05 -3.25 6.54
N VAL A 54 -3.61 -3.94 7.54
CA VAL A 54 -2.89 -4.95 8.32
C VAL A 54 -2.35 -6.05 7.41
N ASN A 55 -3.16 -6.58 6.50
CA ASN A 55 -2.75 -7.62 5.56
C ASN A 55 -1.59 -7.16 4.63
N LEU A 56 -1.59 -5.88 4.22
CA LEU A 56 -0.46 -5.32 3.46
C LEU A 56 0.82 -5.30 4.31
N LEU A 57 0.72 -4.81 5.54
CA LEU A 57 1.87 -4.66 6.44
C LEU A 57 2.45 -6.01 6.90
N GLU A 58 1.62 -7.04 7.10
CA GLU A 58 2.10 -8.40 7.40
C GLU A 58 2.97 -8.96 6.26
N LYS A 59 2.62 -8.68 5.01
CA LYS A 59 3.35 -9.15 3.84
C LYS A 59 4.65 -8.39 3.60
N LEU A 60 4.63 -7.07 3.79
CA LEU A 60 5.80 -6.22 3.58
C LEU A 60 6.73 -6.13 4.80
N GLY A 61 6.21 -6.42 6.00
CA GLY A 61 6.90 -6.28 7.28
C GLY A 61 8.31 -6.86 7.33
N PRO A 62 8.60 -8.04 6.75
CA PRO A 62 9.94 -8.62 6.78
C PRO A 62 11.03 -7.77 6.11
N THR A 63 10.68 -6.92 5.14
CA THR A 63 11.65 -6.11 4.38
C THR A 63 11.53 -4.61 4.64
N LEU A 64 10.36 -4.16 5.10
CA LEU A 64 10.06 -2.74 5.25
C LEU A 64 10.84 -2.12 6.41
N ARG A 65 11.66 -1.11 6.09
CA ARG A 65 12.47 -0.34 7.04
C ARG A 65 11.84 1.00 7.37
N ARG A 66 11.10 1.59 6.42
CA ARG A 66 10.45 2.89 6.58
C ARG A 66 9.02 2.83 6.07
N LEU A 67 8.09 3.27 6.90
CA LEU A 67 6.69 3.45 6.57
C LEU A 67 6.30 4.89 6.86
N THR A 68 5.77 5.60 5.86
CA THR A 68 5.16 6.93 6.02
C THR A 68 3.72 6.84 5.60
N MET A 69 2.80 7.30 6.46
CA MET A 69 1.37 7.17 6.23
C MET A 69 0.66 8.50 6.52
N LEU A 70 -0.05 8.99 5.52
CA LEU A 70 -1.07 10.02 5.61
C LEU A 70 -2.35 9.40 5.05
N CYS A 71 -3.03 8.59 5.87
CA CYS A 71 -4.13 7.74 5.44
C CYS A 71 -5.33 7.90 6.37
N SER A 72 -6.54 7.74 5.81
CA SER A 72 -7.78 7.55 6.55
C SER A 72 -8.08 6.06 6.68
N ILE A 73 -7.93 5.51 7.89
CA ILE A 73 -8.18 4.09 8.16
C ILE A 73 -9.49 3.98 8.92
N THR A 74 -10.45 3.24 8.36
CA THR A 74 -11.73 2.96 9.04
C THR A 74 -11.68 1.61 9.75
N GLY A 75 -12.16 1.57 11.00
CA GLY A 75 -12.33 0.36 11.79
C GLY A 75 -13.74 -0.20 11.63
N SER A 76 -13.85 -1.53 11.74
CA SER A 76 -15.13 -2.25 11.81
C SER A 76 -16.02 -1.80 12.97
#